data_AF-A0A7Z9Q0U6-F1
#
_entry.id   AF-A0A7Z9Q0U6-F1
#
_cell.length_a   1.000
_cell.length_b   1.000
_cell.length_c   1.000
_cell.angle_alpha   90.00
_cell.angle_beta   90.00
_cell.angle_gamma   90.00
#
_symmetry.space_group_name_H-M   'P 1'
#
loop_
_entity.id
_entity.type
_entity.pdbx_description
1 polymer ?
#
loop_
_entity_poly.entity_id
_entity_poly.type
_entity_poly.pdbx_seq_one_letter_code
_entity_poly.pdbx_strand_id
1 'polypeptide(L)'
;MLYYLVVPKGHDKLYSSSCGGGLGPDNYDDRCPHKMLVRKVIDSGPPTDPTDETSEEKILSDVSSYLTSPQGFNTSAMLGESGVERAEVKAQSLLWMRISPTTSPAWSGEIEVDLRATSFSEARRVSAVGTAPLADSPLTTQYLFSVFPSN
;
A
#
# COMPACT_ATOMS: atom_id res chain seq x y z
N MET A 1 5.63 7.43 -9.89
CA MET A 1 5.99 6.55 -8.74
C MET A 1 4.74 5.94 -8.13
N LEU A 2 4.78 4.68 -7.72
CA LEU A 2 3.64 3.95 -7.16
C LEU A 2 3.93 3.46 -5.73
N TYR A 3 2.96 3.63 -4.83
CA TYR A 3 2.97 3.08 -3.47
C TYR A 3 1.70 2.26 -3.23
N TYR A 4 1.85 1.06 -2.68
CA TYR A 4 0.70 0.21 -2.36
C TYR A 4 1.03 -0.77 -1.24
N LEU A 5 -0.02 -1.23 -0.56
CA LEU A 5 0.09 -2.30 0.43
C LEU A 5 -0.20 -3.65 -0.19
N VAL A 6 0.58 -4.64 0.20
CA VAL A 6 0.38 -6.01 -0.28
C VAL A 6 0.83 -7.04 0.75
N VAL A 7 0.16 -8.20 0.79
CA VAL A 7 0.64 -9.36 1.53
C VAL A 7 1.77 -10.03 0.73
N PRO A 8 2.95 -10.31 1.32
CA PRO A 8 4.06 -10.93 0.61
C PRO A 8 3.74 -12.38 0.22
N LYS A 9 4.36 -12.88 -0.85
CA LYS A 9 4.35 -14.31 -1.17
C LYS A 9 5.14 -15.09 -0.12
N GLY A 10 4.67 -16.30 0.20
CA GLY A 10 5.26 -17.10 1.28
C GLY A 10 4.98 -16.55 2.69
N HIS A 11 3.93 -15.73 2.83
CA HIS A 11 3.47 -15.11 4.06
C HIS A 11 3.56 -16.03 5.29
N ASP A 12 2.96 -17.22 5.24
CA ASP A 12 2.86 -18.09 6.41
C ASP A 12 4.23 -18.55 6.91
N LYS A 13 5.15 -18.81 5.98
CA LYS A 13 6.54 -19.16 6.31
C LYS A 13 7.29 -17.96 6.88
N LEU A 14 7.05 -16.76 6.34
CA LEU A 14 7.71 -15.54 6.78
C LEU A 14 7.33 -15.18 8.21
N TYR A 15 6.04 -15.27 8.54
CA TYR A 15 5.53 -14.86 9.85
C TYR A 15 5.37 -16.04 10.82
N SER A 16 5.52 -17.30 10.38
CA SER A 16 5.20 -18.49 11.20
C SER A 16 3.75 -18.45 11.72
N SER A 17 2.80 -18.03 10.88
CA SER A 17 1.36 -18.08 11.14
C SER A 17 0.60 -17.86 9.86
N SER A 18 -0.53 -18.54 9.73
CA SER A 18 -1.54 -18.20 8.74
C SER A 18 -2.26 -16.92 9.11
N CYS A 19 -2.72 -16.21 8.09
CA CYS A 19 -3.56 -15.03 8.23
C CYS A 19 -4.58 -15.05 7.08
N GLY A 20 -5.82 -15.44 7.38
CA GLY A 20 -6.86 -15.54 6.36
C GLY A 20 -7.25 -14.18 5.77
N GLY A 21 -7.04 -13.11 6.56
CA GLY A 21 -7.57 -11.80 6.25
C GLY A 21 -9.09 -11.79 6.29
N GLY A 22 -9.68 -10.69 5.85
CA GLY A 22 -11.09 -10.63 5.53
C GLY A 22 -11.65 -9.23 5.63
N LEU A 23 -12.75 -9.03 4.90
CA LEU A 23 -13.35 -7.71 4.74
C LEU A 23 -14.00 -7.25 6.04
N GLY A 24 -13.62 -6.06 6.49
CA GLY A 24 -14.31 -5.29 7.50
C GLY A 24 -15.58 -4.64 6.96
N PRO A 25 -16.29 -3.85 7.79
CA PRO A 25 -17.55 -3.18 7.42
C PRO A 25 -17.46 -2.23 6.22
N ASP A 26 -16.25 -1.78 5.89
CA ASP A 26 -15.95 -0.87 4.78
C ASP A 26 -15.45 -1.58 3.51
N ASN A 27 -15.56 -2.92 3.46
CA ASN A 27 -15.12 -3.77 2.35
C ASN A 27 -13.60 -3.77 2.10
N TYR A 28 -12.79 -3.47 3.12
CA TYR A 28 -11.33 -3.64 3.06
C TYR A 28 -10.84 -4.65 4.08
N ASP A 29 -9.69 -5.26 3.83
CA ASP A 29 -9.10 -6.21 4.78
C ASP A 29 -8.61 -5.51 6.06
N ASP A 30 -9.25 -5.83 7.17
CA ASP A 30 -9.00 -5.27 8.50
C ASP A 30 -8.48 -6.31 9.51
N ARG A 31 -8.14 -7.52 9.04
CA ARG A 31 -7.76 -8.64 9.91
C ARG A 31 -6.31 -9.06 9.74
N CYS A 32 -5.70 -8.73 8.60
CA CYS A 32 -4.32 -9.10 8.32
C CYS A 32 -3.33 -7.93 8.44
N PRO A 33 -2.54 -7.86 9.54
CA PRO A 33 -1.57 -6.80 9.77
C PRO A 33 -0.19 -7.09 9.15
N HIS A 34 -0.12 -8.01 8.18
CA HIS A 34 1.14 -8.48 7.59
C HIS A 34 1.49 -7.81 6.26
N LYS A 35 0.78 -6.72 5.93
CA LYS A 35 0.98 -6.04 4.66
C LYS A 35 2.29 -5.26 4.69
N MET A 36 2.92 -5.17 3.53
CA MET A 36 4.13 -4.42 3.28
C MET A 36 3.82 -3.22 2.41
N LEU A 37 4.42 -2.07 2.73
CA LEU A 37 4.40 -0.92 1.85
C LEU A 37 5.48 -1.10 0.78
N VAL A 38 5.05 -1.31 -0.46
CA VAL A 38 5.92 -1.40 -1.62
C VAL A 38 5.98 -0.04 -2.30
N ARG A 39 7.18 0.39 -2.69
CA ARG A 39 7.45 1.54 -3.54
C ARG A 39 8.01 1.06 -4.87
N LYS A 40 7.44 1.53 -5.97
CA LYS A 40 7.98 1.34 -7.33
C LYS A 40 8.26 2.67 -8.00
N VAL A 41 9.44 2.77 -8.61
CA VAL A 41 9.78 3.79 -9.61
C VAL A 41 9.53 3.17 -10.97
N ILE A 42 8.64 3.79 -11.75
CA ILE A 42 8.18 3.30 -13.04
C ILE A 42 8.41 4.44 -14.01
N ASP A 43 9.23 4.19 -15.02
CA ASP A 43 9.33 5.01 -16.22
C ASP A 43 8.35 4.44 -17.25
N SER A 44 7.30 5.21 -17.57
CA SER A 44 6.21 4.74 -18.42
C SER A 44 5.98 5.67 -19.60
N GLY A 45 5.80 5.07 -20.78
CA GLY A 45 5.56 5.81 -22.01
C GLY A 45 6.82 5.99 -22.85
N PRO A 46 6.71 6.70 -23.98
CA PRO A 46 7.87 7.08 -24.77
C PRO A 46 8.68 8.19 -24.06
N PRO A 47 9.97 8.35 -24.40
CA PRO A 47 10.76 9.48 -23.91
C PRO A 47 10.11 10.83 -24.26
N THR A 48 10.14 11.77 -23.32
CA THR A 48 9.69 13.14 -23.53
C THR A 48 10.71 13.91 -24.38
N ASP A 49 10.22 14.63 -25.39
CA ASP A 49 10.97 15.57 -26.23
C ASP A 49 10.56 17.01 -25.87
N PRO A 50 11.49 17.84 -25.37
CA PRO A 50 11.18 19.22 -24.96
C PRO A 50 10.78 20.15 -26.12
N THR A 51 10.88 19.69 -27.37
CA THR A 51 10.50 20.44 -28.57
C THR A 51 9.18 19.96 -29.18
N ASP A 52 8.61 18.88 -28.66
CA ASP A 52 7.34 18.30 -29.12
C ASP A 52 6.34 18.21 -27.96
N GLU A 53 5.40 19.16 -27.92
CA GLU A 53 4.30 19.21 -26.94
C GLU A 53 3.43 17.94 -26.93
N THR A 54 3.46 17.11 -27.98
CA THR A 54 2.69 15.85 -28.03
C THR A 54 3.37 14.70 -27.28
N SER A 55 4.62 14.89 -26.87
CA SER A 55 5.44 13.93 -26.13
C SER A 55 5.40 14.11 -24.61
N GLU A 56 4.57 15.03 -24.11
CA GLU A 56 4.40 15.31 -22.68
C GLU A 56 4.11 14.01 -21.89
N GLU A 57 4.77 13.88 -20.74
CA GLU A 57 4.58 12.74 -19.84
C GLU A 57 3.13 12.68 -19.35
N LYS A 58 2.52 11.50 -19.47
CA LYS A 58 1.13 11.28 -19.06
C LYS A 58 1.10 10.56 -17.73
N ILE A 59 0.12 10.91 -16.91
CA ILE A 59 -0.18 10.17 -15.68
C ILE A 59 -0.42 8.70 -16.04
N LEU A 60 0.26 7.80 -15.33
CA LEU A 60 0.05 6.36 -15.44
C LEU A 60 -1.36 6.00 -14.94
N SER A 61 -2.31 5.89 -15.88
CA SER A 61 -3.73 5.73 -15.58
C SER A 61 -4.14 4.32 -15.16
N ASP A 62 -3.41 3.30 -15.62
CA ASP A 62 -3.60 1.91 -15.21
C ASP A 62 -2.33 1.39 -14.54
N VAL A 63 -2.48 0.95 -13.29
CA VAL A 63 -1.39 0.44 -12.46
C VAL A 63 -1.51 -1.07 -12.20
N SER A 64 -2.54 -1.72 -12.74
CA SER A 64 -2.94 -3.10 -12.37
C SER A 64 -1.82 -4.10 -12.57
N SER A 65 -1.02 -3.96 -13.64
CA SER A 65 0.14 -4.81 -13.94
C SER A 65 1.27 -4.68 -12.91
N TYR A 66 1.35 -3.57 -12.18
CA TYR A 66 2.38 -3.29 -11.19
C TYR A 66 1.96 -3.67 -9.76
N LEU A 67 0.73 -4.12 -9.53
CA LEU A 67 0.24 -4.50 -8.20
C LEU A 67 0.65 -5.94 -7.82
N THR A 68 1.96 -6.21 -7.85
CA THR A 68 2.53 -7.53 -7.57
C THR A 68 3.02 -7.65 -6.12
N SER A 69 3.11 -8.88 -5.60
CA SER A 69 3.66 -9.15 -4.26
C SER A 69 5.14 -9.54 -4.31
N PRO A 70 5.99 -9.03 -3.39
CA PRO A 70 7.37 -9.51 -3.24
C PRO A 70 7.42 -10.96 -2.73
N GLN A 71 8.54 -11.63 -2.92
CA GLN A 71 8.81 -12.95 -2.32
C GLN A 71 9.44 -12.73 -0.94
N GLY A 72 8.64 -12.86 0.11
CA GLY A 72 9.04 -12.34 1.43
C GLY A 72 9.37 -10.85 1.34
N PHE A 73 10.60 -10.47 1.68
CA PHE A 73 11.11 -9.09 1.53
C PHE A 73 11.83 -8.82 0.20
N ASN A 74 12.00 -9.84 -0.64
CA ASN A 74 12.76 -9.73 -1.87
C ASN A 74 11.89 -9.18 -3.01
N THR A 75 12.31 -8.06 -3.60
CA THR A 75 11.66 -7.35 -4.71
C THR A 75 12.33 -7.57 -6.07
N SER A 76 13.40 -8.36 -6.16
CA SER A 76 14.21 -8.52 -7.38
C SER A 76 13.40 -8.97 -8.60
N ALA A 77 12.42 -9.85 -8.41
CA ALA A 77 11.55 -10.30 -9.50
C ALA A 77 10.66 -9.18 -10.08
N MET A 78 10.37 -8.14 -9.29
CA MET A 78 9.55 -7.00 -9.72
C MET A 78 10.30 -6.07 -10.68
N LEU A 79 11.64 -6.13 -10.70
CA LEU A 79 12.45 -5.38 -11.66
C LEU A 79 12.35 -5.92 -13.10
N GLY A 80 11.76 -7.11 -13.28
CA GLY A 80 11.45 -7.64 -14.61
C GLY A 80 10.15 -7.08 -15.20
N GLU A 81 9.40 -6.28 -14.44
CA GLU A 81 8.20 -5.61 -14.93
C GLU A 81 8.56 -4.41 -15.82
N SER A 82 7.77 -4.14 -16.85
CA SER A 82 8.06 -3.10 -17.84
C SER A 82 8.25 -1.73 -17.19
N GLY A 83 9.35 -1.04 -17.50
CA GLY A 83 9.62 0.31 -17.00
C GLY A 83 9.93 0.39 -15.50
N VAL A 84 9.96 -0.72 -14.76
CA VAL A 84 10.30 -0.67 -13.33
C VAL A 84 11.81 -0.51 -13.15
N GLU A 85 12.22 0.69 -12.78
CA GLU A 85 13.63 1.00 -12.51
C GLU A 85 14.05 0.61 -11.10
N ARG A 86 13.10 0.66 -10.14
CA ARG A 86 13.37 0.37 -8.72
C ARG A 86 12.13 -0.14 -8.01
N ALA A 87 12.31 -1.17 -7.20
CA ALA A 87 11.26 -1.74 -6.34
C ALA A 87 11.79 -2.00 -4.92
N GLU A 88 11.11 -1.48 -3.90
CA GLU A 88 11.55 -1.54 -2.51
C GLU A 88 10.41 -1.82 -1.53
N VAL A 89 10.69 -2.58 -0.48
CA VAL A 89 9.84 -2.61 0.72
C VAL A 89 10.23 -1.43 1.61
N LYS A 90 9.29 -0.51 1.85
CA LYS A 90 9.51 0.70 2.66
C LYS A 90 9.06 0.55 4.11
N ALA A 91 8.05 -0.27 4.35
CA ALA A 91 7.54 -0.58 5.67
C ALA A 91 6.90 -1.96 5.68
N GLN A 92 6.75 -2.51 6.89
CA GLN A 92 6.19 -3.83 7.16
C GLN A 92 5.20 -3.74 8.32
N SER A 93 4.48 -4.83 8.56
CA SER A 93 3.53 -4.95 9.68
C SER A 93 2.41 -3.89 9.64
N LEU A 94 1.94 -3.58 8.42
CA LEU A 94 0.84 -2.64 8.20
C LEU A 94 -0.49 -3.38 8.10
N LEU A 95 -1.54 -2.75 8.65
CA LEU A 95 -2.90 -3.22 8.54
C LEU A 95 -3.55 -2.69 7.26
N TRP A 96 -3.52 -1.37 7.05
CA TRP A 96 -3.97 -0.77 5.80
C TRP A 96 -3.35 0.61 5.57
N MET A 97 -3.52 1.11 4.35
CA MET A 97 -3.20 2.47 3.92
C MET A 97 -4.31 2.90 2.98
N ARG A 98 -4.99 3.99 3.31
CA ARG A 98 -6.07 4.56 2.48
C ARG A 98 -5.73 5.98 2.13
N ILE A 99 -6.03 6.31 0.90
CA ILE A 99 -5.88 7.64 0.35
C ILE A 99 -7.25 7.99 -0.22
N SER A 100 -7.83 9.09 0.22
CA SER A 100 -9.18 9.48 -0.21
C SER A 100 -9.24 10.99 -0.38
N PRO A 101 -9.86 11.50 -1.46
CA PRO A 101 -10.16 12.92 -1.53
C PRO A 101 -11.16 13.26 -0.42
N THR A 102 -11.01 14.44 0.18
CA THR A 102 -12.03 14.92 1.10
C THR A 102 -13.36 15.08 0.36
N THR A 103 -14.45 14.77 1.04
CA THR A 103 -15.79 15.09 0.56
C THR A 103 -16.29 16.43 1.11
N SER A 104 -15.49 17.08 1.98
CA SER A 104 -15.87 18.33 2.63
C SER A 104 -15.67 19.54 1.72
N PRO A 105 -16.72 20.35 1.46
CA PRO A 105 -16.59 21.56 0.67
C PRO A 105 -15.65 22.61 1.27
N ALA A 106 -15.43 22.57 2.59
CA ALA A 106 -14.57 23.51 3.30
C ALA A 106 -13.07 23.26 3.07
N TRP A 107 -12.70 22.09 2.54
CA TRP A 107 -11.31 21.65 2.39
C TRP A 107 -11.04 21.21 0.95
N SER A 108 -11.59 21.94 -0.03
CA SER A 108 -11.40 21.62 -1.45
C SER A 108 -9.92 21.40 -1.79
N GLY A 109 -9.62 20.25 -2.39
CA GLY A 109 -8.25 19.85 -2.73
C GLY A 109 -7.51 19.04 -1.66
N GLU A 110 -8.11 18.80 -0.49
CA GLU A 110 -7.54 17.90 0.52
C GLU A 110 -7.53 16.45 0.06
N ILE A 111 -6.41 15.79 0.31
CA ILE A 111 -6.24 14.34 0.26
C ILE A 111 -5.95 13.86 1.68
N GLU A 112 -6.85 13.04 2.23
CA GLU A 112 -6.66 12.37 3.51
C GLU A 112 -5.87 11.08 3.32
N VAL A 113 -4.91 10.82 4.23
CA VAL A 113 -4.15 9.58 4.30
C VAL A 113 -4.38 8.92 5.66
N ASP A 114 -5.02 7.74 5.67
CA ASP A 114 -5.19 6.88 6.85
C ASP A 114 -4.24 5.67 6.76
N LEU A 115 -3.18 5.69 7.57
CA LEU A 115 -2.22 4.60 7.69
C LEU A 115 -2.38 3.93 9.06
N ARG A 116 -2.64 2.61 9.06
CA ARG A 116 -2.77 1.82 10.29
C ARG A 116 -1.74 0.71 10.35
N ALA A 117 -1.13 0.55 11.53
CA ALA A 117 -0.17 -0.51 11.83
C ALA A 117 -0.56 -1.21 13.12
N THR A 118 -0.55 -2.54 13.14
CA THR A 118 -0.89 -3.31 14.34
C THR A 118 0.35 -3.94 14.93
N SER A 119 0.54 -3.81 16.24
CA SER A 119 1.58 -4.51 16.97
C SER A 119 1.31 -6.01 16.95
N PHE A 120 1.93 -6.68 16.00
CA PHE A 120 1.62 -8.07 15.72
C PHE A 120 2.00 -9.04 16.84
N SER A 121 3.18 -8.85 17.44
CA SER A 121 3.68 -9.71 18.52
C SER A 121 2.75 -9.69 19.73
N GLU A 122 2.17 -8.52 20.03
CA GLU A 122 1.18 -8.36 21.10
C GLU A 122 -0.20 -8.85 20.65
N ALA A 123 -0.61 -8.56 19.42
CA ALA A 123 -1.91 -8.99 18.89
C ALA A 123 -2.08 -10.51 18.93
N ARG A 124 -1.03 -11.27 18.60
CA ARG A 124 -1.05 -12.73 18.71
C ARG A 124 -1.28 -13.26 20.11
N ARG A 125 -0.96 -12.50 21.16
CA ARG A 125 -1.13 -12.95 22.55
C ARG A 125 -2.57 -12.83 23.04
N VAL A 126 -3.33 -11.91 22.46
CA VAL A 126 -4.64 -11.51 23.00
C VAL A 126 -5.77 -11.51 21.97
N SER A 127 -5.47 -11.79 20.70
CA SER A 127 -6.44 -11.79 19.61
C SER A 127 -6.10 -12.83 18.55
N ALA A 128 -7.14 -13.36 17.91
CA ALA A 128 -6.99 -14.26 16.78
C ALA A 128 -6.64 -13.44 15.53
N VAL A 129 -5.35 -13.14 15.36
CA VAL A 129 -4.84 -12.41 14.18
C VAL A 129 -5.24 -13.15 12.90
N GLY A 130 -5.74 -12.41 11.92
CA GLY A 130 -6.21 -12.97 10.66
C GLY A 130 -7.67 -13.44 10.66
N THR A 131 -8.39 -13.38 11.79
CA THR A 131 -9.83 -13.69 11.86
C THR A 131 -10.64 -12.64 12.63
N ALA A 132 -10.07 -12.00 13.65
CA ALA A 132 -10.70 -10.89 14.34
C ALA A 132 -10.40 -9.54 13.65
N PRO A 133 -11.36 -8.59 13.62
CA PRO A 133 -11.10 -7.21 13.21
C PRO A 133 -10.00 -6.57 14.07
N LEU A 134 -9.06 -5.88 13.43
CA LEU A 134 -7.97 -5.17 14.09
C LEU A 134 -8.02 -3.66 13.87
N ALA A 135 -8.91 -3.15 13.01
CA ALA A 135 -8.96 -1.73 12.66
C ALA A 135 -9.00 -0.80 13.88
N ASP A 136 -9.86 -1.12 14.85
CA ASP A 136 -10.09 -0.33 16.07
C ASP A 136 -9.53 -1.00 17.33
N SER A 137 -8.64 -1.99 17.15
CA SER A 137 -7.97 -2.64 18.27
C SER A 137 -7.05 -1.64 19.00
N PRO A 138 -6.94 -1.69 20.34
CA PRO A 138 -5.96 -0.88 21.07
C PRO A 138 -4.51 -1.21 20.71
N LEU A 139 -4.29 -2.29 19.95
CA LEU A 139 -2.99 -2.71 19.43
C LEU A 139 -2.68 -2.12 18.06
N THR A 140 -3.62 -1.38 17.48
CA THR A 140 -3.48 -0.71 16.19
C THR A 140 -3.24 0.77 16.40
N THR A 141 -2.09 1.23 15.94
CA THR A 141 -1.78 2.65 15.87
C THR A 141 -2.30 3.21 14.55
N GLN A 142 -3.04 4.32 14.63
CA GLN A 142 -3.50 5.08 13.49
C GLN A 142 -2.68 6.35 13.30
N TYR A 143 -2.24 6.58 12.06
CA TYR A 143 -1.66 7.83 11.61
C TYR A 143 -2.60 8.42 10.57
N LEU A 144 -3.25 9.52 10.93
CA LEU A 144 -4.16 10.26 10.07
C LEU A 144 -3.55 11.64 9.78
N PHE A 145 -3.38 11.96 8.50
CA PHE A 145 -2.87 13.26 8.10
C PHE A 145 -3.41 13.68 6.73
N SER A 146 -3.39 15.00 6.49
CA SER A 146 -3.92 15.62 5.28
C SER A 146 -2.78 16.18 4.43
N VAL A 147 -2.94 16.07 3.12
CA VAL A 147 -2.07 16.68 2.12
C VAL A 147 -2.90 17.62 1.25
N PHE A 148 -2.36 18.80 0.96
CA PHE A 148 -2.99 19.81 0.09
C PHE A 148 -2.08 20.04 -1.11
N PRO A 149 -2.28 19.33 -2.23
CA PRO A 149 -1.44 19.47 -3.40
C PRO A 149 -1.65 20.84 -4.06
N SER A 150 -0.56 21.53 -4.37
CA SER A 150 -0.57 22.75 -5.18
C SER A 150 -0.23 22.37 -6.63
N ASN A 151 -1.22 21.84 -7.34
CA ASN A 151 -1.06 21.41 -8.74
C ASN A 151 -1.55 22.51 -9.68
#